data_AF-A1AY90-F1
#
_entry.id   AF-A1AY90-F1
#
_cell.length_a   1.000
_cell.length_b   1.000
_cell.length_c   1.000
_cell.angle_alpha   90.00
_cell.angle_beta   90.00
_cell.angle_gamma   90.00
#
_symmetry.space_group_name_H-M   'P 1'
#
loop_
_entity.id
_entity.type
_entity.pdbx_description
1 polymer ?
#
loop_
_entity_poly.entity_id
_entity_poly.type
_entity_poly.pdbx_seq_one_letter_code
_entity_poly.pdbx_strand_id
1 'polypeptide(L)'
;MTEIAPQPRIKLSKLRDIGWSLWDPIGLLDPESRAGRWDDEANLSFADEYDGYLIAAASQLRRGTPRDEVVAFLVDIETRHMAMRDSPSVRLRAEAVVEAILADETIWTWPDAQGRFG
;
A
#
# COMPACT_ATOMS: atom_id res chain seq x y z
N MET A 1 27.25 -22.93 -0.99
CA MET A 1 26.53 -22.19 0.07
C MET A 1 25.93 -20.97 -0.59
N THR A 2 24.61 -20.89 -0.72
CA THR A 2 23.94 -19.68 -1.22
C THR A 2 24.04 -18.61 -0.14
N GLU A 3 24.78 -17.56 -0.42
CA GLU A 3 24.82 -16.35 0.39
C GLU A 3 23.40 -15.75 0.35
N ILE A 4 22.70 -15.77 1.50
CA ILE A 4 21.37 -15.18 1.59
C ILE A 4 21.58 -13.67 1.58
N ALA A 5 21.36 -13.05 0.42
CA ALA A 5 21.38 -11.61 0.31
C ALA A 5 20.41 -11.00 1.34
N PRO A 6 20.82 -9.93 2.04
CA PRO A 6 19.97 -9.28 3.02
C PRO A 6 18.62 -8.88 2.42
N GLN A 7 17.53 -9.27 3.08
CA GLN A 7 16.17 -8.95 2.63
C GLN A 7 15.76 -7.57 3.14
N PRO A 8 15.29 -6.65 2.27
CA PRO A 8 14.84 -5.35 2.74
C PRO A 8 13.51 -5.47 3.48
N ARG A 9 13.30 -4.57 4.44
CA ARG A 9 12.05 -4.41 5.20
C ARG A 9 11.20 -3.31 4.59
N ILE A 10 9.90 -3.46 4.69
CA ILE A 10 8.95 -2.45 4.24
C ILE A 10 8.65 -1.45 5.36
N LYS A 11 8.63 -0.15 5.05
CA LYS A 11 8.17 0.91 5.97
C LYS A 11 6.66 1.03 5.87
N LEU A 12 5.96 0.45 6.84
CA LEU A 12 4.50 0.38 6.82
C LEU A 12 3.82 1.76 6.88
N SER A 13 4.39 2.72 7.62
CA SER A 13 3.86 4.09 7.68
C SER A 13 3.80 4.76 6.31
N LYS A 14 4.78 4.53 5.44
CA LYS A 14 4.80 5.05 4.08
C LYS A 14 3.71 4.44 3.21
N LEU A 15 3.51 3.13 3.32
CA LEU A 15 2.40 2.47 2.63
C LEU A 15 1.06 3.00 3.12
N ARG A 16 0.89 3.19 4.44
CA ARG A 16 -0.33 3.74 5.00
C ARG A 16 -0.58 5.17 4.51
N ASP A 17 0.43 6.03 4.49
CA ASP A 17 0.30 7.37 3.92
C ASP A 17 -0.20 7.32 2.46
N ILE A 18 0.32 6.40 1.64
CA ILE A 18 -0.13 6.20 0.24
C ILE A 18 -1.57 5.67 0.20
N GLY A 19 -1.87 4.59 0.93
CA GLY A 19 -3.16 3.91 0.89
C GLY A 19 -4.31 4.79 1.37
N TRP A 20 -4.13 5.46 2.51
CA TRP A 20 -5.13 6.37 3.06
C TRP A 20 -5.33 7.64 2.22
N SER A 21 -4.31 8.08 1.47
CA SER A 21 -4.41 9.29 0.64
C SER A 21 -4.95 9.04 -0.76
N LEU A 22 -4.70 7.87 -1.35
CA LEU A 22 -4.97 7.59 -2.77
C LEU A 22 -6.00 6.49 -2.99
N TRP A 23 -6.18 5.58 -2.04
CA TRP A 23 -6.98 4.39 -2.26
C TRP A 23 -8.31 4.40 -1.52
N ASP A 24 -8.31 4.67 -0.21
CA ASP A 24 -9.43 4.54 0.75
C ASP A 24 -10.81 4.22 0.12
N PRO A 25 -11.02 2.97 -0.35
CA PRO A 25 -12.19 2.66 -1.17
C PRO A 25 -13.48 2.61 -0.35
N ILE A 26 -13.37 2.36 0.95
CA ILE A 26 -14.50 2.31 1.89
C ILE A 26 -14.84 3.72 2.39
N GLY A 27 -13.94 4.70 2.23
CA GLY A 27 -14.14 6.08 2.67
C GLY A 27 -14.11 6.22 4.20
N LEU A 28 -13.27 5.44 4.89
CA LEU A 28 -13.19 5.49 6.36
C LEU A 28 -12.55 6.80 6.88
N LEU A 29 -11.73 7.47 6.05
CA LEU A 29 -11.19 8.80 6.32
C LEU A 29 -11.84 9.89 5.44
N ASP A 30 -13.10 9.67 5.04
CA ASP A 30 -13.89 10.72 4.38
C ASP A 30 -13.98 11.97 5.30
N PRO A 31 -13.53 13.15 4.83
CA PRO A 31 -13.60 14.39 5.61
C PRO A 31 -14.98 14.74 6.15
N GLU A 32 -16.06 14.31 5.48
CA GLU A 32 -17.43 14.59 5.92
C GLU A 32 -17.88 13.68 7.09
N SER A 33 -17.31 12.47 7.17
CA SER A 33 -17.68 11.47 8.18
C SER A 33 -16.68 11.39 9.33
N ARG A 34 -15.39 11.54 9.03
CA ARG A 34 -14.28 11.34 9.95
C ARG A 34 -13.01 12.01 9.41
N ALA A 35 -12.86 13.29 9.69
CA ALA A 35 -11.65 14.03 9.36
C ALA A 35 -10.46 13.56 10.20
N GLY A 36 -9.26 13.68 9.64
CA GLY A 36 -7.99 13.41 10.33
C GLY A 36 -7.05 12.55 9.51
N ARG A 37 -6.03 12.04 10.17
CA ARG A 37 -5.05 11.10 9.62
C ARG A 37 -5.28 9.70 10.17
N TRP A 38 -4.76 8.70 9.49
CA TRP A 38 -4.83 7.31 9.92
C TRP A 38 -4.13 7.06 11.27
N ASP A 39 -3.14 7.90 11.62
CA ASP A 39 -2.38 7.83 12.88
C ASP A 39 -2.98 8.67 14.01
N ASP A 40 -4.13 9.32 13.80
CA ASP A 40 -4.88 9.97 14.87
C ASP A 40 -5.49 8.93 15.82
N GLU A 41 -5.53 9.23 17.12
CA GLU A 41 -6.01 8.31 18.17
C GLU A 41 -7.42 7.77 17.87
N ALA A 42 -8.30 8.61 17.30
CA ALA A 42 -9.67 8.25 16.94
C ALA A 42 -9.77 7.25 15.76
N ASN A 43 -8.68 7.06 15.00
CA ASN A 43 -8.62 6.30 13.76
C ASN A 43 -7.75 5.03 13.89
N LEU A 44 -6.98 4.90 14.98
CA LEU A 44 -6.08 3.76 15.23
C LEU A 44 -6.76 2.39 15.15
N SER A 45 -8.06 2.30 15.47
CA SER A 45 -8.82 1.05 15.44
C SER A 45 -8.96 0.41 14.07
N PHE A 46 -8.74 1.17 13.00
CA PHE A 46 -8.81 0.68 11.61
C PHE A 46 -7.60 1.09 10.78
N ALA A 47 -6.55 1.64 11.40
CA ALA A 47 -5.38 2.17 10.70
C ALA A 47 -4.64 1.14 9.82
N ASP A 48 -4.82 -0.14 10.13
CA ASP A 48 -4.23 -1.31 9.46
C ASP A 48 -5.14 -1.97 8.42
N GLU A 49 -6.37 -1.49 8.21
CA GLU A 49 -7.39 -2.09 7.33
C GLU A 49 -6.84 -2.42 5.93
N TYR A 50 -5.96 -1.58 5.39
CA TYR A 50 -5.41 -1.73 4.04
C TYR A 50 -4.01 -2.34 3.98
N ASP A 51 -3.37 -2.61 5.13
CA ASP A 51 -1.95 -2.99 5.19
C ASP A 51 -1.65 -4.24 4.37
N GLY A 52 -2.48 -5.29 4.48
CA GLY A 52 -2.27 -6.55 3.79
C GLY A 52 -2.23 -6.38 2.27
N TYR A 53 -3.14 -5.59 1.72
CA TYR A 53 -3.23 -5.34 0.28
C TYR A 53 -2.06 -4.48 -0.22
N LEU A 54 -1.69 -3.45 0.53
CA LEU A 54 -0.58 -2.54 0.19
C LEU A 54 0.77 -3.26 0.26
N ILE A 55 0.98 -4.10 1.29
CA ILE A 55 2.17 -4.94 1.41
C ILE A 55 2.25 -5.91 0.22
N ALA A 56 1.13 -6.53 -0.17
CA ALA A 56 1.09 -7.44 -1.31
C ALA A 56 1.41 -6.72 -2.62
N ALA A 57 0.84 -5.54 -2.86
CA ALA A 57 1.12 -4.73 -4.05
C ALA A 57 2.59 -4.31 -4.12
N ALA A 58 3.14 -3.72 -3.05
CA ALA A 58 4.54 -3.33 -2.99
C ALA A 58 5.49 -4.53 -3.19
N SER A 59 5.17 -5.67 -2.57
CA SER A 59 5.97 -6.88 -2.72
C SER A 59 5.92 -7.46 -4.13
N GLN A 60 4.79 -7.37 -4.83
CA GLN A 60 4.67 -7.75 -6.23
C GLN A 60 5.54 -6.87 -7.13
N LEU A 61 5.46 -5.54 -6.95
CA LEU A 61 6.27 -4.57 -7.70
C LEU A 61 7.77 -4.81 -7.48
N ARG A 62 8.20 -5.04 -6.22
CA ARG A 62 9.60 -5.35 -5.90
C ARG A 62 10.11 -6.61 -6.60
N ARG A 63 9.24 -7.60 -6.83
CA ARG A 63 9.58 -8.84 -7.55
C ARG A 63 9.55 -8.69 -9.07
N GLY A 64 9.26 -7.50 -9.60
CA GLY A 64 9.18 -7.25 -11.04
C GLY A 64 7.84 -7.65 -11.67
N THR A 65 6.79 -7.79 -10.87
CA THR A 65 5.43 -7.99 -11.42
C THR A 65 5.04 -6.77 -12.26
N PRO A 66 4.50 -6.93 -13.47
CA PRO A 66 4.09 -5.81 -14.32
C PRO A 66 3.12 -4.87 -13.61
N ARG A 67 3.26 -3.56 -13.84
CA ARG A 67 2.38 -2.52 -13.28
C ARG A 67 0.91 -2.85 -13.47
N ASP A 68 0.52 -3.22 -14.69
CA ASP A 68 -0.88 -3.48 -15.03
C ASP A 68 -1.47 -4.68 -14.26
N GLU A 69 -0.66 -5.67 -13.93
CA GLU A 69 -1.08 -6.82 -13.10
C GLU A 69 -1.31 -6.39 -11.64
N VAL A 70 -0.45 -5.52 -11.10
CA VAL A 70 -0.62 -5.00 -9.73
C VAL A 70 -1.80 -4.03 -9.65
N VAL A 71 -2.04 -3.23 -10.69
CA VAL A 71 -3.26 -2.41 -10.81
C VAL A 71 -4.49 -3.31 -10.84
N ALA A 72 -4.49 -4.36 -11.67
CA ALA A 72 -5.60 -5.31 -11.75
C ALA A 72 -5.85 -6.01 -10.41
N PHE A 73 -4.80 -6.33 -9.64
CA PHE A 73 -4.90 -6.84 -8.28
C PHE A 73 -5.63 -5.88 -7.34
N LEU A 74 -5.27 -4.59 -7.32
CA LEU A 74 -5.95 -3.61 -6.44
C LEU A 74 -7.41 -3.38 -6.86
N VAL A 75 -7.69 -3.34 -8.17
CA VAL A 75 -9.07 -3.29 -8.70
C VAL A 75 -9.87 -4.52 -8.26
N ASP A 76 -9.26 -5.71 -8.25
CA ASP A 76 -9.89 -6.95 -7.82
C ASP A 76 -10.28 -6.92 -6.34
N ILE A 77 -9.38 -6.43 -5.47
CA ILE A 77 -9.67 -6.28 -4.05
C ILE A 77 -10.86 -5.33 -3.87
N GLU A 78 -10.82 -4.17 -4.50
CA GLU A 78 -11.86 -3.17 -4.34
C GLU A 78 -13.23 -3.66 -4.85
N THR A 79 -13.29 -4.27 -6.04
CA THR A 79 -14.56 -4.67 -6.66
C THR A 79 -15.11 -5.99 -6.14
N ARG A 80 -14.25 -6.97 -5.85
CA ARG A 80 -14.69 -8.32 -5.46
C ARG A 80 -14.62 -8.56 -3.96
N HIS A 81 -13.58 -8.07 -3.27
CA HIS A 81 -13.42 -8.33 -1.84
C HIS A 81 -14.16 -7.29 -1.00
N MET A 82 -14.09 -6.01 -1.38
CA MET A 82 -14.79 -4.92 -0.70
C MET A 82 -16.18 -4.65 -1.28
N ALA A 83 -16.58 -5.38 -2.32
CA ALA A 83 -17.88 -5.29 -2.99
C ALA A 83 -18.24 -3.87 -3.48
N MET A 84 -17.22 -3.06 -3.80
CA MET A 84 -17.42 -1.72 -4.35
C MET A 84 -17.88 -1.81 -5.81
N ARG A 85 -18.71 -0.86 -6.24
CA ARG A 85 -19.17 -0.81 -7.64
C ARG A 85 -17.97 -0.53 -8.56
N ASP A 86 -17.83 -1.36 -9.57
CA ASP A 86 -16.87 -1.11 -10.64
C ASP A 86 -17.19 0.23 -11.32
N SER A 87 -16.18 1.09 -11.39
CA SER A 87 -16.25 2.40 -12.02
C SER A 87 -14.86 2.81 -12.50
N PRO A 88 -14.75 3.72 -13.49
CA PRO A 88 -13.45 4.23 -13.93
C PRO A 88 -12.59 4.80 -12.79
N SER A 89 -13.22 5.27 -11.71
CA SER A 89 -12.51 5.78 -10.53
C SER A 89 -11.70 4.72 -9.78
N VAL A 90 -12.14 3.45 -9.81
CA VAL A 90 -11.47 2.32 -9.16
C VAL A 90 -10.08 2.11 -9.75
N ARG A 91 -10.02 2.02 -11.09
CA ARG A 91 -8.77 1.86 -11.82
C ARG A 91 -7.83 3.06 -11.64
N LEU A 92 -8.37 4.28 -11.66
CA LEU A 92 -7.56 5.49 -11.47
C LEU A 92 -6.91 5.54 -10.06
N ARG A 93 -7.65 5.16 -9.00
CA ARG A 93 -7.07 5.04 -7.66
C ARG A 93 -5.99 3.96 -7.58
N ALA A 94 -6.26 2.78 -8.13
CA ALA A 94 -5.29 1.69 -8.18
C ALA A 94 -4.00 2.08 -8.93
N GLU A 95 -4.12 2.78 -10.06
CA GLU A 95 -2.99 3.32 -10.82
C GLU A 95 -2.20 4.34 -9.99
N ALA A 96 -2.88 5.27 -9.31
CA ALA A 96 -2.23 6.26 -8.45
C ALA A 96 -1.43 5.62 -7.31
N VAL A 97 -1.98 4.57 -6.67
CA VAL A 97 -1.26 3.80 -5.63
C VAL A 97 0.00 3.15 -6.18
N VAL A 98 -0.09 2.47 -7.34
CA VAL A 98 1.06 1.80 -7.94
C VAL A 98 2.15 2.81 -8.32
N GLU A 99 1.78 3.96 -8.89
CA GLU A 99 2.74 5.02 -9.21
C GLU A 99 3.40 5.58 -7.97
N ALA A 100 2.65 5.81 -6.89
CA ALA A 100 3.19 6.32 -5.64
C ALA A 100 4.17 5.32 -4.99
N ILE A 101 3.86 4.02 -5.02
CA ILE A 101 4.76 2.99 -4.50
C ILE A 101 6.05 2.91 -5.32
N LEU A 102 5.95 3.01 -6.66
CA LEU A 102 7.13 2.98 -7.53
C LEU A 102 8.00 4.23 -7.39
N ALA A 103 7.39 5.39 -7.13
CA ALA A 103 8.10 6.66 -6.96
C ALA A 103 8.78 6.82 -5.59
N ASP A 104 8.30 6.14 -4.53
CA ASP A 104 8.89 6.23 -3.19
C ASP A 104 9.93 5.11 -2.93
N GLU A 105 11.18 5.38 -3.31
CA GLU A 105 12.32 4.51 -3.04
C GLU A 105 12.56 4.27 -1.53
N THR A 106 12.00 5.13 -0.65
CA THR A 106 12.19 5.05 0.80
C THR A 106 11.27 4.06 1.49
N ILE A 107 10.32 3.45 0.76
CA ILE A 107 9.46 2.35 1.24
C ILE A 107 10.30 1.15 1.68
N TRP A 108 11.44 0.91 1.05
CA TRP A 108 12.32 -0.22 1.36
C TRP A 108 13.50 0.24 2.22
N THR A 109 13.63 -0.35 3.41
CA THR A 109 14.83 -0.22 4.23
C THR A 109 15.73 -1.42 3.99
N TRP A 110 16.96 -1.15 3.56
CA TRP A 110 18.00 -2.16 3.42
C TRP A 110 18.79 -2.27 4.72
N PRO A 111 19.14 -3.49 5.16
CA PRO A 111 20.04 -3.62 6.28
C PRO A 111 21.47 -3.22 5.87
N ASP A 112 22.26 -2.76 6.83
CA ASP A 112 23.68 -2.45 6.65
C ASP A 112 24.50 -3.72 6.36
N ALA A 113 25.81 -3.54 6.14
CA ALA A 113 26.75 -4.64 5.90
C ALA A 113 26.84 -5.65 7.07
N GLN A 114 26.29 -5.31 8.24
CA GLN A 114 26.21 -6.16 9.42
C GLN A 114 24.80 -6.73 9.65
N GLY A 115 23.86 -6.52 8.72
CA GLY A 115 22.49 -7.02 8.80
C GLY A 115 21.56 -6.19 9.69
N ARG A 116 21.96 -4.99 10.14
CA ARG A 116 21.16 -4.13 11.02
C ARG A 116 20.32 -3.16 10.22
N PHE A 117 19.10 -2.92 10.68
CA PHE A 117 18.22 -1.89 10.14
C PHE A 117 18.36 -0.63 10.99
N GLY A 118 18.63 0.51 10.35
CA GLY A 118 18.63 1.83 10.97
C GLY A 118 17.24 2.48 10.98
#